data_AF-A0A956EDN5-F1
#
_entry.id   AF-A0A956EDN5-F1
#
_cell.length_a   1.000
_cell.length_b   1.000
_cell.length_c   1.000
_cell.angle_alpha   90.00
_cell.angle_beta   90.00
_cell.angle_gamma   90.00
#
_symmetry.space_group_name_H-M   'P 1'
#
loop_
_entity.id
_entity.type
_entity.pdbx_description
1 polymer ?
#
loop_
_entity_poly.entity_id
_entity_poly.type
_entity_poly.pdbx_seq_one_letter_code
_entity_poly.pdbx_strand_id
1 'polypeptide(L)'
;MTTSASAKVTIDNADQIPRYYRCRGDAERPACTPSVQVSAQKVEAIVLAALKKADPRTIPDRRSRALLEHLRPSWHTWSRAERNRMVRDLVWSVRWSPRRGLAGFTLDTIAIDNFIEEGGERFAGLPSR
;
A
#
# COMPACT_ATOMS: atom_id res chain seq x y z
N MET A 1 22.39 15.09 26.12
CA MET A 1 21.09 15.28 25.43
C MET A 1 21.38 16.01 24.13
N THR A 2 21.23 15.35 22.99
CA THR A 2 21.43 15.97 21.67
C THR A 2 20.06 16.13 21.04
N THR A 3 19.54 17.37 21.02
CA THR A 3 18.33 17.73 20.29
C THR A 3 18.62 17.55 18.79
N SER A 4 18.01 16.54 18.17
CA SER A 4 18.05 16.40 16.71
C SER A 4 17.34 17.60 16.10
N ALA A 5 18.10 18.44 15.39
CA ALA A 5 17.54 19.46 14.51
C ALA A 5 16.68 18.75 13.45
N SER A 6 15.39 19.07 13.41
CA SER A 6 14.49 18.61 12.36
C SER A 6 14.97 19.21 11.04
N ALA A 7 15.69 18.43 10.23
CA ALA A 7 16.07 18.84 8.89
C ALA A 7 14.80 19.17 8.08
N LYS A 8 14.81 20.30 7.37
CA LYS A 8 13.72 20.69 6.49
C LYS A 8 13.52 19.60 5.44
N VAL A 9 12.30 19.09 5.32
CA VAL A 9 11.97 18.07 4.32
C VAL A 9 12.14 18.68 2.94
N THR A 10 13.02 18.09 2.14
CA THR A 10 13.21 18.38 0.73
C THR A 10 12.69 17.19 -0.09
N ILE A 11 12.42 17.40 -1.38
CA ILE A 11 11.99 16.31 -2.27
C ILE A 11 13.02 15.16 -2.25
N ASP A 12 14.30 15.50 -2.19
CA ASP A 12 15.42 14.53 -2.23
C ASP A 12 15.62 13.74 -0.93
N ASN A 13 15.23 14.28 0.22
CA ASN A 13 15.40 13.59 1.52
C ASN A 13 14.11 12.97 2.07
N ALA A 14 12.96 13.20 1.43
CA ALA A 14 11.66 12.73 1.90
C ALA A 14 11.61 11.20 2.11
N ASP A 15 12.34 10.45 1.29
CA ASP A 15 12.46 8.98 1.40
C ASP A 15 13.41 8.52 2.51
N GLN A 16 14.28 9.41 3.01
CA GLN A 16 15.20 9.15 4.13
C GLN A 16 14.58 9.48 5.49
N ILE A 17 13.48 10.23 5.51
CA ILE A 17 12.77 10.57 6.75
C ILE A 17 11.97 9.35 7.22
N PRO A 18 12.13 8.93 8.49
CA PRO A 18 11.34 7.84 9.05
C PRO A 18 9.84 8.13 8.98
N ARG A 19 9.12 7.36 8.17
CA ARG A 19 7.65 7.38 8.07
C ARG A 19 7.04 6.25 8.89
N TYR A 20 5.90 6.53 9.50
CA TYR A 20 5.18 5.56 10.32
C TYR A 20 3.69 5.57 9.99
N TYR A 21 3.09 4.39 9.92
CA TYR A 21 1.63 4.25 9.97
C TYR A 21 1.18 4.15 11.41
N ARG A 22 0.05 4.78 11.70
CA ARG A 22 -0.64 4.74 13.00
C ARG A 22 -2.01 4.11 12.79
N CYS A 23 -2.54 3.47 13.83
CA CYS A 23 -3.93 3.02 13.78
C CYS A 23 -4.84 4.22 13.53
N ARG A 24 -5.69 4.12 12.51
CA ARG A 24 -6.79 5.06 12.33
C ARG A 24 -7.81 4.81 13.44
N GLY A 25 -8.33 5.89 14.00
CA GLY A 25 -9.50 5.87 14.85
C GLY A 25 -10.47 6.94 14.37
N ASP A 26 -11.76 6.67 14.52
CA ASP A 26 -12.85 7.61 14.28
C ASP A 26 -13.78 7.63 15.51
N ALA A 27 -14.88 8.39 15.41
CA ALA A 27 -15.83 8.56 16.51
C ALA A 27 -16.50 7.23 16.93
N GLU A 28 -16.68 6.28 16.01
CA GLU A 28 -17.32 4.99 16.27
C GLU A 28 -16.30 3.90 16.62
N ARG A 29 -15.05 4.04 16.17
CA ARG A 29 -13.98 3.06 16.31
C ARG A 29 -12.72 3.75 16.82
N PRO A 30 -12.47 3.76 18.14
CA PRO A 30 -11.31 4.43 18.70
C PRO A 30 -10.01 3.81 18.18
N ALA A 31 -8.96 4.63 18.07
CA ALA A 31 -7.64 4.17 17.67
C ALA A 31 -7.09 3.11 18.65
N CYS A 32 -6.15 2.29 18.18
CA CYS A 32 -5.54 1.25 19.00
C CYS A 32 -5.03 1.79 20.34
N THR A 33 -5.31 1.05 21.42
CA THR A 33 -4.78 1.33 22.76
C THR A 33 -3.97 0.13 23.27
N PRO A 34 -2.66 0.27 23.55
CA PRO A 34 -1.85 1.47 23.38
C PRO A 34 -1.66 1.84 21.90
N SER A 35 -1.32 3.11 21.63
CA SER A 35 -1.05 3.59 20.27
C SER A 35 0.11 2.80 19.65
N VAL A 36 -0.17 2.08 18.57
CA VAL A 36 0.84 1.35 17.81
C VAL A 36 1.34 2.21 16.65
N GLN A 37 2.65 2.40 16.57
CA GLN A 37 3.33 2.98 15.41
C GLN A 37 4.14 1.89 14.71
N VAL A 38 3.94 1.74 13.40
CA VAL A 38 4.66 0.75 12.59
C VAL A 38 5.41 1.47 11.49
N SER A 39 6.69 1.10 11.29
CA SER A 39 7.49 1.63 10.18
C SER A 39 6.75 1.47 8.85
N ALA A 40 6.61 2.57 8.12
CA ALA A 40 5.96 2.59 6.80
C ALA A 40 6.71 1.68 5.82
N GLN A 41 8.05 1.68 5.87
CA GLN A 41 8.87 0.78 5.06
C GLN A 41 8.50 -0.69 5.32
N LYS A 42 8.30 -1.08 6.58
CA LYS A 42 7.93 -2.45 6.93
C LYS A 42 6.54 -2.82 6.41
N VAL A 43 5.56 -1.94 6.60
CA VAL A 43 4.18 -2.17 6.13
C VAL A 43 4.14 -2.23 4.60
N GLU A 44 4.72 -1.24 3.91
CA GLU A 44 4.73 -1.13 2.46
C GLU A 44 5.43 -2.34 1.82
N ALA A 45 6.58 -2.79 2.36
CA ALA A 45 7.28 -3.96 1.84
C ALA A 45 6.45 -5.25 1.94
N ILE A 46 5.78 -5.47 3.07
CA ILE A 46 4.96 -6.68 3.28
C ILE A 46 3.70 -6.64 2.42
N VAL A 47 3.02 -5.49 2.35
CA VAL A 47 1.84 -5.31 1.50
C VAL A 47 2.22 -5.48 0.04
N LEU A 48 3.31 -4.86 -0.41
CA LEU A 48 3.81 -5.02 -1.77
C LEU A 48 4.07 -6.48 -2.13
N ALA A 49 4.65 -7.27 -1.21
CA ALA A 49 4.85 -8.70 -1.43
C ALA A 49 3.52 -9.45 -1.62
N ALA A 50 2.48 -9.09 -0.86
CA ALA A 50 1.14 -9.65 -1.04
C ALA A 50 0.51 -9.23 -2.38
N LEU A 51 0.60 -7.95 -2.76
CA LEU A 51 0.10 -7.44 -4.04
C LEU A 51 0.77 -8.13 -5.23
N LYS A 52 2.10 -8.32 -5.18
CA LYS A 52 2.86 -9.04 -6.23
C LYS A 52 2.41 -10.49 -6.41
N LYS A 53 1.98 -11.14 -5.33
CA LYS A 53 1.50 -12.54 -5.37
C LYS A 53 0.10 -12.66 -5.98
N ALA A 54 -0.74 -11.63 -5.80
CA ALA A 54 -2.12 -11.61 -6.27
C ALA A 54 -2.92 -12.87 -5.84
N ASP A 55 -2.71 -13.34 -4.61
CA ASP A 55 -3.27 -14.62 -4.15
C ASP A 55 -4.80 -14.52 -3.98
N PRO A 56 -5.60 -15.39 -4.62
CA PRO A 56 -7.07 -15.36 -4.55
C PRO A 56 -7.63 -15.48 -3.13
N ARG A 57 -6.88 -16.08 -2.20
CA ARG A 57 -7.28 -16.15 -0.78
C ARG A 57 -7.19 -14.78 -0.09
N THR A 58 -6.34 -13.90 -0.57
CA THR A 58 -6.15 -12.54 -0.03
C THR A 58 -6.84 -11.47 -0.86
N ILE A 59 -6.95 -11.68 -2.17
CA ILE A 59 -7.54 -10.75 -3.14
C ILE A 59 -8.60 -11.54 -3.92
N PRO A 60 -9.81 -11.69 -3.36
CA PRO A 60 -10.86 -12.49 -4.01
C PRO A 60 -11.36 -11.83 -5.29
N ASP A 61 -11.34 -10.50 -5.35
CA ASP A 61 -11.76 -9.73 -6.52
C ASP A 61 -10.91 -10.09 -7.75
N ARG A 62 -11.60 -10.53 -8.81
CA ARG A 62 -10.96 -11.05 -10.02
C ARG A 62 -10.32 -9.93 -10.84
N ARG A 63 -10.97 -8.77 -10.91
CA ARG A 63 -10.50 -7.61 -11.69
C ARG A 63 -9.22 -7.02 -11.09
N SER A 64 -9.20 -6.82 -9.77
CA SER A 64 -8.01 -6.39 -9.01
C SER A 64 -6.85 -7.36 -9.17
N ARG A 65 -7.10 -8.68 -9.08
CA ARG A 65 -6.03 -9.67 -9.32
C ARG A 65 -5.49 -9.59 -10.74
N ALA A 66 -6.36 -9.53 -11.75
CA ALA A 66 -5.94 -9.47 -13.13
C ALA A 66 -5.08 -8.21 -13.39
N LEU A 67 -5.42 -7.07 -12.80
CA LEU A 67 -4.58 -5.87 -12.83
C LEU A 67 -3.19 -6.15 -12.20
N LEU A 68 -3.14 -6.71 -10.99
CA LEU A 68 -1.88 -6.97 -10.28
C LEU A 68 -0.99 -7.98 -11.01
N GLU A 69 -1.59 -8.99 -11.63
CA GLU A 69 -0.93 -9.96 -12.50
C GLU A 69 -0.40 -9.32 -13.79
N HIS A 70 -1.19 -8.42 -14.40
CA HIS A 70 -0.75 -7.65 -15.57
C HIS A 70 0.43 -6.73 -15.24
N LEU A 71 0.42 -6.08 -14.06
CA LEU A 71 1.53 -5.24 -13.59
C LEU A 71 2.76 -6.06 -13.16
N ARG A 72 2.65 -7.40 -13.05
CA ARG A 72 3.68 -8.26 -12.49
C ARG A 72 5.07 -8.09 -13.11
N PRO A 73 5.21 -8.02 -14.45
CA PRO A 73 6.51 -7.85 -15.10
C PRO A 73 7.19 -6.52 -14.77
N SER A 74 6.42 -5.46 -14.54
CA SER A 74 6.94 -4.10 -14.31
C SER A 74 7.45 -3.87 -12.89
N TRP A 75 7.05 -4.68 -11.90
CA TRP A 75 7.44 -4.46 -10.50
C TRP A 75 8.96 -4.47 -10.25
N HIS A 76 9.73 -5.12 -11.11
CA HIS A 76 11.18 -5.20 -10.97
C HIS A 76 11.90 -4.00 -11.58
N THR A 77 11.28 -3.33 -12.55
CA THR A 77 11.85 -2.16 -13.21
C THR A 77 11.54 -0.87 -12.44
N TRP A 78 10.55 -0.89 -11.55
CA TRP A 78 10.17 0.26 -10.75
C TRP A 78 11.14 0.54 -9.60
N SER A 79 11.42 1.83 -9.41
CA SER A 79 12.05 2.38 -8.24
C SER A 79 11.28 2.02 -6.96
N ARG A 80 11.92 2.19 -5.80
CA ARG A 80 11.23 2.00 -4.52
C ARG A 80 10.08 3.01 -4.35
N ALA A 81 10.27 4.26 -4.77
CA ALA A 81 9.28 5.31 -4.68
C ALA A 81 8.01 4.98 -5.48
N GLU A 82 8.14 4.48 -6.71
CA GLU A 82 7.01 4.07 -7.55
C GLU A 82 6.25 2.89 -6.94
N ARG A 83 6.96 1.88 -6.42
CA ARG A 83 6.33 0.74 -5.74
C ARG A 83 5.57 1.17 -4.49
N ASN A 84 6.16 2.06 -3.71
CA ASN A 84 5.52 2.61 -2.51
C ASN A 84 4.33 3.51 -2.84
N ARG A 85 4.38 4.25 -3.97
CA ARG A 85 3.23 4.97 -4.49
C ARG A 85 2.11 4.01 -4.86
N MET A 86 2.40 2.94 -5.60
CA MET A 86 1.40 1.93 -5.97
C MET A 86 0.74 1.29 -4.75
N VAL A 87 1.50 0.97 -3.69
CA VAL A 87 0.91 0.47 -2.44
C VAL A 87 -0.07 1.49 -1.83
N ARG A 88 0.28 2.78 -1.83
CA ARG A 88 -0.57 3.83 -1.26
C ARG A 88 -1.82 4.08 -2.09
N ASP A 89 -1.71 4.02 -3.41
CA ASP A 89 -2.80 4.32 -4.32
C ASP A 89 -3.81 3.15 -4.39
N LEU A 90 -3.34 1.90 -4.27
CA LEU A 90 -4.20 0.71 -4.37
C LEU A 90 -4.75 0.19 -3.04
N VAL A 91 -4.21 0.61 -1.89
CA VAL A 91 -4.56 0.02 -0.58
C VAL A 91 -5.28 1.04 0.29
N TRP A 92 -6.58 0.81 0.50
CA TRP A 92 -7.41 1.65 1.36
C TRP A 92 -7.04 1.54 2.84
N SER A 93 -6.85 0.30 3.33
CA SER A 93 -6.54 0.06 4.73
C SER A 93 -5.73 -1.21 4.95
N VAL A 94 -4.98 -1.22 6.05
CA VAL A 94 -4.19 -2.37 6.51
C VAL A 94 -4.58 -2.71 7.93
N ARG A 95 -4.86 -3.99 8.18
CA ARG A 95 -5.02 -4.56 9.51
C ARG A 95 -3.69 -5.13 9.96
N TRP A 96 -3.18 -4.62 11.07
CA TRP A 96 -1.88 -4.99 11.61
C TRP A 96 -2.02 -5.70 12.97
N SER A 97 -1.29 -6.80 13.13
CA SER A 97 -1.14 -7.53 14.38
C SER A 97 0.28 -7.34 14.91
N PRO A 98 0.47 -6.95 16.18
CA PRO A 98 1.80 -6.89 16.79
C PRO A 98 2.54 -8.24 16.75
N ARG A 99 1.81 -9.35 16.86
CA ARG A 99 2.38 -10.71 16.87
C ARG A 99 2.62 -11.28 15.48
N ARG A 100 1.68 -11.06 14.55
CA ARG A 100 1.68 -11.72 13.23
C ARG A 100 2.11 -10.81 12.07
N GLY A 101 2.26 -9.51 12.30
CA GLY A 101 2.50 -8.53 11.23
C GLY A 101 1.21 -8.24 10.44
N LEU A 102 1.25 -8.35 9.12
CA LEU A 102 0.08 -8.12 8.27
C LEU A 102 -1.01 -9.16 8.56
N ALA A 103 -2.13 -8.72 9.12
CA ALA A 103 -3.29 -9.57 9.41
C ALA A 103 -4.33 -9.52 8.29
N GLY A 104 -4.31 -8.47 7.47
CA GLY A 104 -5.15 -8.32 6.29
C GLY A 104 -5.01 -6.91 5.70
N PHE A 105 -5.53 -6.70 4.51
CA PHE A 105 -5.62 -5.38 3.88
C PHE A 105 -6.88 -5.30 3.03
N THR A 106 -7.35 -4.08 2.78
CA THR A 106 -8.46 -3.80 1.87
C THR A 106 -7.90 -3.01 0.71
N LEU A 107 -8.14 -3.48 -0.51
CA LEU A 107 -7.83 -2.71 -1.71
C LEU A 107 -8.84 -1.58 -1.88
N ASP A 108 -8.37 -0.46 -2.41
CA ASP A 108 -9.22 0.62 -2.88
C ASP A 108 -9.72 0.25 -4.29
N THR A 109 -10.87 -0.43 -4.35
CA THR A 109 -11.44 -0.91 -5.62
C THR A 109 -11.88 0.23 -6.53
N ILE A 110 -12.25 1.39 -5.95
CA ILE A 110 -12.59 2.59 -6.72
C ILE A 110 -11.33 3.14 -7.39
N ALA A 111 -10.23 3.28 -6.64
CA ALA A 111 -8.97 3.72 -7.21
C ALA A 111 -8.44 2.74 -8.27
N ILE A 112 -8.62 1.43 -8.07
CA ILE A 112 -8.29 0.39 -9.06
C ILE A 112 -9.10 0.56 -10.34
N ASP A 113 -10.42 0.73 -10.24
CA ASP A 113 -11.27 0.90 -11.41
C ASP A 113 -10.87 2.16 -12.19
N ASN A 114 -10.67 3.29 -11.50
CA ASN A 114 -10.19 4.53 -12.11
C ASN A 114 -8.83 4.33 -12.79
N PHE A 115 -7.89 3.64 -12.14
CA PHE A 115 -6.57 3.36 -12.70
C PHE A 115 -6.64 2.52 -13.99
N ILE A 116 -7.56 1.55 -14.03
CA ILE A 116 -7.80 0.72 -15.22
C ILE A 116 -8.41 1.57 -16.35
N GLU A 117 -9.40 2.40 -16.03
CA GLU A 117 -10.09 3.27 -16.99
C GLU A 117 -9.13 4.31 -17.60
N GLU A 118 -8.32 4.97 -16.76
CA GLU A 118 -7.30 5.93 -17.19
C GLU A 118 -6.20 5.29 -18.04
N GLY A 119 -5.90 4.00 -17.82
CA GLY A 119 -4.91 3.26 -18.60
C GLY A 119 -5.40 2.84 -20.00
N GLY A 120 -6.71 2.91 -20.27
CA GLY A 120 -7.31 2.66 -21.58
C GLY A 120 -6.86 1.33 -22.22
N GLU A 121 -6.36 1.42 -23.45
CA GLU A 121 -5.90 0.28 -24.28
C GLU A 121 -4.89 -0.63 -23.56
N ARG A 122 -4.08 -0.08 -22.65
CA ARG A 122 -3.11 -0.85 -21.87
C ARG A 122 -3.78 -1.99 -21.09
N PHE A 123 -5.04 -1.78 -20.68
CA PHE A 123 -5.79 -2.70 -19.83
C PHE A 123 -7.05 -3.27 -20.51
N ALA A 124 -7.18 -3.16 -21.84
CA ALA A 124 -8.37 -3.55 -22.59
C ALA A 124 -8.75 -5.05 -22.52
N GLY A 125 -7.91 -5.91 -21.93
CA GLY A 125 -8.17 -7.34 -21.73
C GLY A 125 -8.50 -7.74 -20.28
N LEU A 126 -8.60 -6.78 -19.35
CA LEU A 126 -8.93 -7.09 -17.96
C LEU A 126 -10.42 -7.45 -17.81
N PRO A 127 -10.79 -8.33 -16.85
CA PRO A 127 -12.19 -8.65 -16.59
C PRO A 127 -13.03 -7.41 -16.36
N SER A 128 -14.24 -7.35 -16.94
CA SER A 128 -15.22 -6.32 -16.61
C SER A 128 -15.62 -6.38 -15.15
N ARG A 129 -16.18 -5.27 -14.64
CA ARG A 129 -16.75 -5.21 -13.29
C ARG A 129 -17.97 -6.12 -13.17
#